data_AF-A0A5S5B5L3-F1
#
_entry.id   AF-A0A5S5B5L3-F1
#
_cell.length_a   1.000
_cell.length_b   1.000
_cell.length_c   1.000
_cell.angle_alpha   90.00
_cell.angle_beta   90.00
_cell.angle_gamma   90.00
#
_symmetry.space_group_name_H-M   'P 1'
#
loop_
_entity.id
_entity.type
_entity.pdbx_description
1 polymer ?
#
loop_
_entity_poly.entity_id
_entity_poly.type
_entity_poly.pdbx_seq_one_letter_code
_entity_poly.pdbx_strand_id
1 'polypeptide(L)' 'MLESQDYQCPYCGEVVEALLDLSGGDQQYIEDCSVCCRPIVFDLRTDGSDWQLDVRREDE' A
#
# COMPACT_ATOMS: atom_id res chain seq x y z
N MET A 1 8.54 12.08 1.65
CA MET A 1 8.15 12.09 3.07
C MET A 1 7.63 10.70 3.32
N LEU A 2 8.08 10.04 4.38
CA LEU A 2 7.68 8.67 4.67
C LEU A 2 6.56 8.69 5.71
N GLU A 3 5.45 8.03 5.41
CA GLU A 3 4.31 7.86 6.31
C GLU A 3 4.01 6.38 6.51
N SER A 4 3.55 5.97 7.68
CA SER A 4 3.10 4.61 7.92
C SER A 4 1.59 4.54 8.04
N GLN A 5 0.98 3.51 7.43
CA GLN A 5 -0.45 3.28 7.44
C GLN A 5 -0.75 1.80 7.56
N ASP A 6 -1.62 1.46 8.50
CA ASP A 6 -2.20 0.13 8.59
C ASP A 6 -3.17 -0.13 7.43
N TYR A 7 -3.01 -1.27 6.77
CA TYR A 7 -3.93 -1.76 5.75
C TYR A 7 -4.33 -3.21 6.07
N GLN A 8 -5.50 -3.62 5.58
CA GLN A 8 -5.92 -5.01 5.68
C GLN A 8 -5.48 -5.77 4.43
N CYS A 9 -4.70 -6.84 4.62
CA CYS A 9 -4.23 -7.66 3.52
C CYS A 9 -5.41 -8.33 2.79
N PRO A 10 -5.60 -8.12 1.48
CA PRO A 10 -6.71 -8.70 0.73
C PRO A 10 -6.56 -10.21 0.48
N TYR A 11 -5.42 -10.81 0.86
CA TYR A 11 -5.17 -12.24 0.76
C TYR A 11 -5.45 -12.98 2.07
N CYS A 12 -4.76 -12.63 3.16
CA CYS A 12 -4.91 -13.32 4.45
C CYS A 12 -5.89 -12.65 5.41
N GLY A 13 -6.27 -11.39 5.16
CA GLY A 13 -7.18 -10.62 6.01
C GLY A 13 -6.53 -10.00 7.26
N GLU A 14 -5.23 -10.20 7.47
CA GLU A 14 -4.48 -9.64 8.59
C GLU A 14 -4.22 -8.14 8.40
N VAL A 15 -4.13 -7.41 9.51
CA VAL A 15 -3.76 -5.98 9.50
C VAL A 15 -2.25 -5.86 9.53
N VAL A 16 -1.69 -5.16 8.55
CA VAL A 16 -0.24 -4.98 8.36
C VAL A 16 0.05 -3.49 8.21
N GLU A 17 1.19 -3.04 8.76
CA GLU A 17 1.68 -1.68 8.56
C GLU A 17 2.43 -1.59 7.22
N ALA A 18 2.04 -0.65 6.36
CA ALA A 18 2.77 -0.28 5.15
C ALA A 18 3.54 1.01 5.35
N LEU A 19 4.71 1.11 4.73
CA LEU A 19 5.51 2.33 4.68
C LEU A 19 5.36 2.99 3.31
N LEU A 20 4.73 4.16 3.28
CA LEU A 20 4.39 4.91 2.07
C LEU A 20 5.40 6.04 1.86
N ASP A 21 6.04 6.09 0.69
CA ASP A 21 6.83 7.26 0.31
C ASP A 21 5.99 8.24 -0.50
N LEU A 22 5.53 9.32 0.14
CA LEU A 22 4.79 10.38 -0.52
C LEU A 22 5.69 11.32 -1.35
N SER A 23 7.01 11.12 -1.40
CA SER A 23 7.91 12.01 -2.16
C SER A 23 7.82 11.78 -3.68
N GLY A 24 7.44 10.57 -4.09
CA GLY A 24 7.30 10.19 -5.50
C GLY A 24 6.07 10.76 -6.20
N GLY A 25 5.14 11.38 -5.47
CA GLY A 25 3.83 11.75 -6.00
C GLY A 25 2.93 10.53 -6.17
N ASP A 26 2.05 10.56 -7.18
CA ASP A 26 1.20 9.42 -7.52
C ASP A 26 2.04 8.23 -7.99
N GLN A 27 1.90 7.10 -7.33
CA GLN A 27 2.69 5.91 -7.61
C GLN A 27 1.87 4.63 -7.42
N GLN A 28 2.18 3.66 -8.27
CA GLN A 28 1.63 2.31 -8.19
C GLN A 28 2.79 1.33 -8.15
N TYR A 29 2.82 0.50 -7.12
CA TYR A 29 3.86 -0.49 -6.92
C TYR A 29 3.30 -1.77 -6.29
N ILE A 30 4.10 -2.83 -6.36
CA ILE A 30 3.76 -4.12 -5.75
C ILE A 30 4.62 -4.30 -4.51
N GLU A 31 3.98 -4.65 -3.41
CA GLU A 31 4.63 -4.98 -2.14
C GLU A 31 4.08 -6.30 -1.62
N ASP A 32 4.97 -7.16 -1.10
CA ASP A 32 4.58 -8.45 -0.55
C ASP A 32 4.06 -8.29 0.88
N CYS A 33 2.94 -8.95 1.19
CA CYS A 33 2.43 -9.00 2.55
C CYS A 33 3.46 -9.64 3.50
N SER A 34 3.84 -8.93 4.56
CA SER A 34 4.76 -9.43 5.62
C SER A 34 4.28 -10.69 6.35
N VAL A 35 3.00 -11.06 6.22
CA VAL A 35 2.41 -12.23 6.88
C VAL A 35 2.28 -13.43 5.93
N CYS A 36 1.70 -13.24 4.75
CA CYS A 36 1.42 -14.34 3.82
C CYS A 36 2.30 -14.37 2.57
N CYS A 37 3.26 -13.45 2.43
CA CYS A 37 4.18 -13.35 1.30
C CYS A 37 3.47 -13.36 -0.06
N ARG A 38 2.32 -12.67 -0.15
CA ARG A 38 1.55 -12.53 -1.39
C ARG A 38 1.74 -11.11 -1.93
N PRO A 39 1.88 -10.96 -3.27
CA PRO A 39 2.06 -9.65 -3.87
C PRO A 39 0.76 -8.86 -3.85
N ILE A 40 0.80 -7.65 -3.30
CA ILE A 40 -0.32 -6.72 -3.20
C ILE A 40 0.03 -5.48 -4.01
N VAL A 41 -0.92 -4.99 -4.79
CA VAL A 41 -0.79 -3.74 -5.53
C VAL A 41 -1.20 -2.59 -4.60
N PHE A 42 -0.27 -1.66 -4.40
CA PHE A 42 -0.45 -0.41 -3.69
C PHE A 42 -0.67 0.69 -4.73
N ASP A 43 -1.84 1.33 -4.70
CA ASP A 43 -2.14 2.55 -5.46
C ASP A 43 -2.09 3.72 -4.48
N LEU A 44 -0.96 4.43 -4.47
CA LEU A 44 -0.78 5.61 -3.66
C LEU A 44 -1.03 6.86 -4.51
N ARG A 45 -1.95 7.69 -4.07
CA ARG A 45 -2.23 8.99 -4.69
C ARG A 45 -1.98 10.10 -3.69
N THR A 46 -1.34 11.17 -4.13
CA THR A 46 -1.10 12.33 -3.27
C THR A 46 -1.09 13.62 -4.08
N ASP A 47 -1.78 14.64 -3.58
CA ASP A 47 -1.77 15.99 -4.16
C ASP A 47 -0.73 16.91 -3.49
N GLY A 48 0.04 16.38 -2.52
CA GLY A 48 1.01 17.13 -1.72
C GLY A 48 0.44 17.78 -0.46
N SER A 49 -0.88 17.81 -0.28
CA SER A 49 -1.53 18.18 0.99
C SER A 49 -2.18 16.97 1.65
N ASP A 50 -2.91 16.20 0.87
CA ASP A 50 -3.55 14.95 1.29
C ASP A 50 -2.99 13.76 0.51
N TRP A 51 -3.29 12.56 1.00
CA TRP A 51 -2.94 11.31 0.36
C TRP A 51 -4.01 10.25 0.57
N GLN A 52 -4.05 9.30 -0.36
CA GLN A 52 -4.95 8.16 -0.32
C GLN A 52 -4.18 6.90 -0.74
N LEU A 53 -4.36 5.83 0.04
CA LEU A 53 -3.86 4.51 -0.29
C LEU A 53 -5.03 3.58 -0.61
N ASP A 54 -4.95 2.91 -1.75
CA ASP A 54 -5.79 1.76 -2.10
C ASP A 54 -4.92 0.51 -2.23
N VAL A 55 -5.38 -0.60 -1.66
CA VAL A 55 -4.68 -1.89 -1.69
C VAL A 55 -5.56 -2.94 -2.35
N ARG A 56 -5.01 -3.64 -3.32
CA ARG A 56 -5.72 -4.70 -4.06
C ARG A 56 -4.81 -5.87 -4.40
N ARG A 57 -5.42 -6.98 -4.80
CA ARG A 57 -4.69 -8.17 -5.23
C ARG A 57 -4.06 -7.91 -6.60
N GLU A 58 -2.85 -8.42 -6.83
CA GLU A 58 -2.18 -8.33 -8.13
C GLU A 58 -2.93 -9.10 -9.23
N ASP A 59 -3.57 -10.21 -8.84
CA ASP A 59 -4.25 -11.15 -9.74
C ASP A 59 -5.70 -10.74 -10.07
N GLU A 60 -6.13 -9.53 -9.66
CA GLU A 60 -7.49 -9.02 -9.88
C GLU A 60 -7.63 -8.17 -11.15
#